data_AF-A0A3D2V2U6-F1
#
_entry.id   AF-A0A3D2V2U6-F1
#
_cell.length_a   1.000
_cell.length_b   1.000
_cell.length_c   1.000
_cell.angle_alpha   90.00
_cell.angle_beta   90.00
_cell.angle_gamma   90.00
#
_symmetry.space_group_name_H-M   'P 1'
#
loop_
_entity.id
_entity.type
_entity.pdbx_description
1 polymer ?
#
loop_
_entity_poly.entity_id
_entity_poly.type
_entity_poly.pdbx_seq_one_letter_code
_entity_poly.pdbx_strand_id
1 'polypeptide(L)'
;MSIRQSKIRWTLGAIVLLSLGVFTQPASAQVIMLPQYQVFNIGTSVWVPDRGMIELGRVMNAADGRVSRGFPGYSNTAIGREASVSQVIMKVWIHDLKAMDQALLRIGEELYGRKSDPVVDKKADFLNRNAGRSSSASDRFKSSTFRSPFPQ
;
A
#
# COMPACT_ATOMS: atom_id res chain seq x y z
N MET A 1 10.77 0.68 81.08
CA MET A 1 11.70 0.94 79.95
C MET A 1 11.35 0.02 78.76
N SER A 2 10.12 0.09 78.21
CA SER A 2 9.60 -0.89 77.23
C SER A 2 8.97 -0.26 75.96
N ILE A 3 8.70 1.05 75.98
CA ILE A 3 7.98 1.77 74.90
C ILE A 3 8.85 2.03 73.64
N ARG A 4 10.19 1.95 73.73
CA ARG A 4 11.08 2.15 72.57
C ARG A 4 11.15 0.94 71.63
N GLN A 5 10.90 -0.28 72.13
CA GLN A 5 11.04 -1.52 71.37
C GLN A 5 9.91 -1.73 70.33
N SER A 6 8.68 -1.28 70.64
CA SER A 6 7.53 -1.45 69.71
C SER A 6 7.61 -0.55 68.50
N LYS A 7 8.07 0.70 68.66
CA LYS A 7 8.27 1.65 67.57
C LYS A 7 9.32 1.16 66.57
N ILE A 8 10.40 0.56 67.06
CA ILE A 8 11.50 0.00 66.24
C ILE A 8 11.05 -1.22 65.42
N ARG A 9 10.22 -2.10 66.00
CA ARG A 9 9.65 -3.26 65.29
C ARG A 9 8.71 -2.83 64.16
N TRP A 10 7.92 -1.77 64.38
CA TRP A 10 7.03 -1.21 63.37
C TRP A 10 7.78 -0.49 62.25
N THR A 11 8.83 0.28 62.58
CA THR A 11 9.66 0.94 61.56
C THR A 11 10.44 -0.06 60.73
N LEU A 12 10.95 -1.16 61.32
CA LEU A 12 11.61 -2.22 60.56
C LEU A 12 10.64 -2.95 59.64
N GLY A 13 9.42 -3.26 60.11
CA GLY A 13 8.36 -3.83 59.28
C GLY A 13 7.99 -2.92 58.11
N ALA A 14 7.85 -1.61 58.36
CA ALA A 14 7.57 -0.63 57.32
C ALA A 14 8.71 -0.50 56.29
N ILE A 15 9.98 -0.57 56.72
CA ILE A 15 11.14 -0.52 55.83
C ILE A 15 11.23 -1.78 54.96
N VAL A 16 10.93 -2.96 55.52
CA VAL A 16 10.90 -4.22 54.75
C VAL A 16 9.74 -4.22 53.75
N LEU A 17 8.57 -3.72 54.13
CA LEU A 17 7.43 -3.55 53.21
C LEU A 17 7.73 -2.52 52.12
N LEU A 18 8.44 -1.45 52.45
CA LEU A 18 8.88 -0.43 51.49
C LEU A 18 9.93 -1.00 50.53
N SER A 19 10.90 -1.80 51.01
CA SER A 19 11.95 -2.38 50.16
C SER A 19 11.43 -3.46 49.20
N LEU A 20 10.41 -4.22 49.60
CA LEU A 20 9.74 -5.20 48.75
C LEU A 20 9.00 -4.55 47.56
N GLY A 21 8.52 -3.31 47.71
CA GLY A 21 7.83 -2.59 46.64
C GLY A 21 8.76 -1.99 45.56
N VAL A 22 10.05 -1.80 45.85
CA VAL A 22 11.00 -1.16 44.91
C VAL A 22 11.51 -2.14 43.84
N PHE A 23 11.44 -3.46 44.07
CA PHE A 23 11.96 -4.46 43.13
C PHE A 23 10.97 -4.92 42.05
N THR A 24 9.71 -4.48 42.09
CA THR A 24 8.74 -4.73 41.01
C THR A 24 8.91 -3.71 39.88
N GLN A 25 10.01 -3.81 39.14
CA GLN A 25 10.11 -3.14 37.84
C GLN A 25 9.26 -3.91 36.82
N PRO A 26 8.33 -3.26 36.09
CA PRO A 26 7.65 -3.90 34.98
C PRO A 26 8.71 -4.23 33.93
N ALA A 27 8.86 -5.51 33.61
CA ALA A 27 9.69 -5.94 32.50
C ALA A 27 9.08 -5.37 31.21
N SER A 28 9.72 -4.36 30.64
CA SER A 28 9.37 -3.81 29.32
C SER A 28 9.68 -4.88 28.28
N ALA A 29 8.67 -5.65 27.89
CA ALA A 29 8.77 -6.59 26.79
C ALA A 29 9.07 -5.78 25.51
N GLN A 30 10.30 -5.88 25.01
CA GLN A 30 10.67 -5.24 23.76
C GLN A 30 9.92 -5.94 22.63
N VAL A 31 8.93 -5.25 22.04
CA VAL A 31 8.19 -5.75 20.88
C VAL A 31 9.06 -5.54 19.65
N ILE A 32 9.88 -6.54 19.34
CA ILE A 32 10.64 -6.58 18.09
C ILE A 32 9.64 -7.00 17.00
N MET A 33 9.19 -6.04 16.20
CA MET A 33 8.42 -6.32 14.99
C MET A 33 9.40 -6.82 13.92
N LEU A 34 9.58 -8.14 13.85
CA LEU A 34 10.32 -8.75 12.76
C LEU A 34 9.44 -8.79 11.51
N PRO A 35 9.97 -8.44 10.32
CA PRO A 35 9.26 -8.68 9.08
C PRO A 35 9.09 -10.20 8.91
N GLN A 36 7.84 -10.66 8.89
CA GLN A 36 7.51 -12.06 8.63
C GLN A 36 7.25 -12.22 7.14
N TYR A 37 8.11 -12.99 6.46
CA TYR A 37 7.91 -13.36 5.05
C TYR A 37 7.43 -14.80 4.97
N GLN A 38 6.32 -15.02 4.27
CA GLN A 38 5.86 -16.35 3.89
C GLN A 38 6.03 -16.46 2.37
N VAL A 39 6.98 -17.30 1.93
CA VAL A 39 7.27 -17.50 0.50
C VAL A 39 6.92 -18.93 0.13
N PHE A 40 6.08 -19.09 -0.88
CA PHE A 40 5.71 -20.38 -1.46
C PHE A 40 6.19 -20.42 -2.90
N ASN A 41 7.08 -21.36 -3.22
CA ASN A 41 7.65 -21.55 -4.55
C ASN A 41 7.33 -22.95 -5.07
N ILE A 42 6.90 -23.04 -6.32
CA ILE A 42 6.68 -24.29 -7.05
C ILE A 42 7.43 -24.24 -8.37
N GLY A 43 8.26 -25.26 -8.63
CA GLY A 43 9.04 -25.43 -9.85
C GLY A 43 8.62 -26.70 -10.59
N THR A 44 7.47 -26.68 -11.24
CA THR A 44 6.88 -27.83 -11.93
C THR A 44 6.65 -27.53 -13.41
N SER A 45 6.83 -28.52 -14.27
CA SER A 45 6.39 -28.47 -15.67
C SER A 45 5.07 -29.23 -15.83
N VAL A 46 4.14 -28.66 -16.59
CA VAL A 46 2.83 -29.27 -16.85
C VAL A 46 2.44 -29.05 -18.30
N TRP A 47 1.78 -30.06 -18.88
CA TRP A 47 1.15 -29.95 -20.19
C TRP A 47 -0.29 -29.50 -20.02
N VAL A 48 -0.61 -28.30 -20.51
CA VAL A 48 -1.94 -27.70 -20.39
C VAL A 48 -2.52 -27.55 -21.80
N PRO A 49 -3.75 -28.01 -22.06
CA PRO A 49 -4.42 -27.76 -23.33
C PRO A 49 -4.66 -26.27 -23.53
N ASP A 50 -4.86 -25.83 -24.77
CA ASP A 50 -5.24 -24.43 -25.03
C ASP A 50 -6.55 -24.09 -24.30
N ARG A 51 -6.58 -22.93 -23.65
CA ARG A 51 -7.64 -22.47 -22.74
C ARG A 51 -7.83 -23.35 -21.50
N GLY A 52 -6.92 -24.29 -21.27
CA GLY A 52 -6.92 -25.14 -20.11
C GLY A 52 -6.58 -24.38 -18.82
N MET A 53 -7.05 -24.95 -17.72
CA MET A 53 -6.69 -24.55 -16.38
C MET A 53 -6.15 -25.76 -15.65
N ILE A 54 -5.05 -25.58 -14.91
CA ILE A 54 -4.49 -26.62 -14.05
C ILE A 54 -4.07 -26.03 -12.71
N GLU A 55 -4.32 -26.77 -11.64
CA GLU A 55 -3.79 -26.46 -10.31
C GLU A 55 -2.37 -27.01 -10.20
N LEU A 56 -1.39 -26.14 -9.94
CA LEU A 56 0.01 -26.55 -9.79
C LEU A 56 0.29 -27.10 -8.38
N GLY A 57 -0.46 -26.62 -7.39
CA GLY A 57 -0.39 -27.09 -6.03
C GLY A 57 -0.97 -26.10 -5.03
N ARG A 58 -1.08 -26.56 -3.78
CA ARG A 58 -1.64 -25.80 -2.67
C ARG A 58 -0.96 -26.16 -1.36
N VAL A 59 -0.79 -25.17 -0.49
CA VAL A 59 -0.35 -25.34 0.90
C VAL A 59 -1.47 -24.89 1.81
N MET A 60 -1.81 -25.70 2.80
CA MET A 60 -2.84 -25.43 3.80
C MET A 60 -2.21 -25.52 5.18
N ASN A 61 -2.34 -24.46 5.97
CA ASN A 61 -1.89 -24.41 7.34
C ASN A 61 -3.10 -24.21 8.25
N ALA A 62 -3.19 -24.99 9.33
CA ALA A 62 -4.19 -24.79 10.37
C ALA A 62 -3.50 -24.92 11.73
N ALA A 63 -3.74 -23.96 12.62
CA ALA A 63 -3.23 -23.97 13.98
C ALA A 63 -4.38 -23.72 14.96
N ASP A 64 -4.59 -24.65 15.89
CA ASP A 64 -5.53 -24.49 17.00
C ASP A 64 -4.72 -24.34 18.30
N GLY A 65 -4.91 -23.25 19.02
CA GLY A 65 -4.32 -22.97 20.33
C GLY A 65 -5.38 -22.92 21.42
N ARG A 66 -5.04 -23.33 22.64
CA ARG A 66 -5.87 -23.11 23.83
C ARG A 66 -5.03 -22.59 25.01
N VAL A 67 -5.10 -21.30 25.34
CA VAL A 67 -4.34 -20.66 26.44
C VAL A 67 -5.17 -20.40 27.69
N SER A 68 -5.24 -21.39 28.55
CA SER A 68 -5.76 -21.21 29.90
C SER A 68 -4.96 -20.23 30.78
N ARG A 69 -5.54 -19.06 31.15
CA ARG A 69 -5.14 -18.26 32.34
C ARG A 69 -6.28 -17.74 33.23
N GLY A 70 -6.14 -17.75 34.54
CA GLY A 70 -7.25 -17.74 35.52
C GLY A 70 -6.71 -17.82 36.95
N PHE A 71 -7.59 -18.05 37.90
CA PHE A 71 -7.42 -17.62 39.29
C PHE A 71 -6.71 -18.68 40.15
N PRO A 72 -5.92 -18.32 41.19
CA PRO A 72 -5.59 -19.29 42.24
C PRO A 72 -6.90 -19.86 42.82
N GLY A 73 -7.24 -21.09 42.42
CA GLY A 73 -8.50 -21.77 42.71
C GLY A 73 -9.45 -22.04 41.53
N TYR A 74 -9.22 -21.50 40.32
CA TYR A 74 -10.07 -21.79 39.14
C TYR A 74 -9.30 -21.85 37.82
N SER A 75 -9.83 -22.66 36.89
CA SER A 75 -9.26 -22.90 35.57
C SER A 75 -9.45 -21.74 34.59
N ASN A 76 -8.43 -20.93 34.48
CA ASN A 76 -7.74 -20.56 33.27
C ASN A 76 -8.32 -21.15 31.94
N THR A 77 -8.76 -20.40 30.89
CA THR A 77 -8.98 -20.86 29.46
C THR A 77 -8.82 -19.71 28.43
N ALA A 78 -8.19 -19.96 27.27
CA ALA A 78 -8.27 -19.12 26.06
C ALA A 78 -8.19 -20.05 24.87
N ILE A 79 -8.70 -19.68 23.71
CA ILE A 79 -8.71 -20.53 22.51
C ILE A 79 -8.37 -19.62 21.33
N GLY A 80 -7.43 -20.05 20.47
CA GLY A 80 -7.08 -19.42 19.21
C GLY A 80 -7.21 -20.44 18.09
N ARG A 81 -7.60 -19.99 16.90
CA ARG A 81 -7.61 -20.83 15.69
C ARG A 81 -7.09 -19.98 14.54
N GLU A 82 -6.23 -20.56 13.72
CA GLU A 82 -5.66 -19.94 12.53
C GLU A 82 -5.81 -20.96 11.40
N ALA A 83 -6.27 -20.49 10.24
CA ALA A 83 -6.33 -21.29 9.03
C ALA A 83 -5.85 -20.43 7.85
N SER A 84 -4.95 -20.97 7.04
CA SER A 84 -4.36 -20.29 5.88
C SER A 84 -4.27 -21.25 4.72
N VAL A 85 -4.55 -20.75 3.52
CA VAL A 85 -4.50 -21.51 2.27
C VAL A 85 -3.80 -20.67 1.21
N SER A 86 -2.75 -21.23 0.60
CA SER A 86 -2.04 -20.64 -0.53
C SER A 86 -2.12 -21.60 -1.71
N GLN A 87 -2.74 -21.17 -2.82
CA GLN A 87 -2.99 -22.00 -3.99
C GLN A 87 -2.39 -21.34 -5.24
N VAL A 88 -1.82 -22.16 -6.13
CA VAL A 88 -1.28 -21.70 -7.42
C VAL A 88 -2.05 -22.39 -8.54
N ILE A 89 -2.69 -21.58 -9.38
CA ILE A 89 -3.46 -22.02 -10.55
C ILE A 89 -2.83 -21.41 -11.78
N MET A 90 -2.60 -22.23 -12.81
CA MET A 90 -2.13 -21.77 -14.11
C MET A 90 -3.26 -21.87 -15.13
N LYS A 91 -3.54 -20.75 -15.81
CA LYS A 91 -4.48 -20.67 -16.93
C LYS A 91 -3.71 -20.27 -18.17
N VAL A 92 -3.80 -21.08 -19.22
CA VAL A 92 -3.05 -20.87 -20.46
C VAL A 92 -4.00 -20.46 -21.57
N TRP A 93 -3.61 -19.44 -22.33
CA TRP A 93 -4.32 -19.08 -23.56
C TRP A 93 -3.32 -18.83 -24.68
N ILE A 94 -3.42 -19.62 -25.75
CA ILE A 94 -2.63 -19.47 -26.95
C ILE A 94 -3.33 -18.47 -27.86
N HIS A 95 -2.61 -17.43 -28.25
CA HIS A 95 -3.14 -16.39 -29.10
C HIS A 95 -2.69 -16.61 -30.55
N ASP A 96 -3.63 -16.51 -31.49
CA ASP A 96 -3.29 -16.35 -32.91
C ASP A 96 -2.90 -14.89 -33.16
N LEU A 97 -1.60 -14.66 -33.25
CA LEU A 97 -1.04 -13.32 -33.46
C LEU A 97 -1.44 -12.73 -34.82
N LYS A 98 -1.66 -13.55 -35.84
CA LYS A 98 -2.00 -13.07 -37.18
C LYS A 98 -3.42 -12.56 -37.23
N ALA A 99 -4.36 -13.34 -36.70
CA ALA A 99 -5.76 -12.90 -36.62
C ALA A 99 -5.91 -11.66 -35.74
N MET A 100 -5.12 -11.58 -34.65
CA MET A 100 -5.12 -10.43 -33.75
C MET A 100 -4.54 -9.18 -34.41
N ASP A 101 -3.43 -9.30 -35.13
CA ASP A 101 -2.82 -8.17 -35.86
C ASP A 101 -3.78 -7.60 -36.91
N GLN A 102 -4.46 -8.47 -37.66
CA GLN A 102 -5.51 -8.05 -38.60
C GLN A 102 -6.68 -7.35 -37.89
N ALA A 103 -7.10 -7.85 -36.74
CA ALA A 103 -8.13 -7.19 -35.94
C ALA A 103 -7.67 -5.82 -35.41
N LEU A 104 -6.42 -5.72 -34.95
CA LEU A 104 -5.82 -4.47 -34.48
C LEU A 104 -5.66 -3.45 -35.61
N LEU A 105 -5.25 -3.87 -36.80
CA LEU A 105 -5.18 -3.01 -37.99
C LEU A 105 -6.57 -2.50 -38.36
N ARG A 106 -7.59 -3.36 -38.36
CA ARG A 106 -8.96 -2.95 -38.63
C ARG A 106 -9.48 -1.95 -37.59
N ILE A 107 -9.21 -2.19 -36.31
CA ILE A 107 -9.55 -1.24 -35.23
C ILE A 107 -8.77 0.07 -35.42
N GLY A 108 -7.50 0.01 -35.78
CA GLY A 108 -6.68 1.16 -36.09
C GLY A 108 -7.23 1.96 -37.27
N GLU A 109 -7.62 1.31 -38.36
CA GLU A 109 -8.29 1.95 -39.49
C GLU A 109 -9.65 2.53 -39.10
N GLU A 110 -10.39 1.91 -38.19
CA GLU A 110 -11.65 2.47 -37.70
C GLU A 110 -11.41 3.73 -36.85
N LEU A 111 -10.41 3.71 -35.98
CA LEU A 111 -10.07 4.81 -35.07
C LEU A 111 -9.35 5.97 -35.78
N TYR A 112 -8.43 5.67 -36.69
CA TYR A 112 -7.60 6.65 -37.41
C TYR A 112 -8.08 6.92 -38.84
N GLY A 113 -8.73 5.96 -39.48
CA GLY A 113 -9.31 6.09 -40.82
C GLY A 113 -10.74 6.63 -40.81
N ARG A 114 -11.39 6.75 -39.64
CA ARG A 114 -12.40 7.80 -39.43
C ARG A 114 -11.66 9.13 -39.52
N LYS A 115 -11.52 9.61 -40.76
CA LYS A 115 -11.01 10.94 -41.10
C LYS A 115 -11.45 11.87 -40.00
N SER A 116 -10.47 12.48 -39.34
CA SER A 116 -10.65 13.58 -38.41
C SER A 116 -11.81 14.43 -38.89
N ASP A 117 -12.76 14.70 -37.99
CA ASP A 117 -13.93 15.48 -38.35
C ASP A 117 -13.47 16.69 -39.17
N PRO A 118 -14.10 17.01 -40.31
CA PRO A 118 -13.63 18.09 -41.19
C PRO A 118 -13.53 19.43 -40.45
N VAL A 119 -14.18 19.56 -39.30
CA VAL A 119 -14.07 20.68 -38.35
C VAL A 119 -12.73 20.69 -37.61
N VAL A 120 -12.26 19.53 -37.15
CA VAL A 120 -10.98 19.36 -36.45
C VAL A 120 -9.82 19.61 -37.42
N ASP A 121 -9.91 19.13 -38.66
CA ASP A 121 -8.91 19.41 -39.71
C ASP A 121 -8.82 20.90 -40.03
N LYS A 122 -9.97 21.55 -40.27
CA LYS A 122 -10.01 23.01 -40.49
C LYS A 122 -9.46 23.79 -39.30
N LYS A 123 -9.66 23.29 -38.07
CA LYS A 123 -9.13 23.91 -36.86
C LYS A 123 -7.63 23.72 -36.74
N ALA A 124 -7.12 22.51 -37.00
CA ALA A 124 -5.69 22.21 -37.01
C ALA A 124 -4.96 23.06 -38.07
N ASP A 125 -5.52 23.18 -39.28
CA ASP A 125 -5.00 24.05 -40.33
C ASP A 125 -4.99 25.52 -39.95
N PHE A 126 -6.06 26.01 -39.31
CA PHE A 126 -6.11 27.38 -38.81
C PHE A 126 -5.01 27.64 -37.77
N LEU A 127 -4.81 26.70 -36.85
CA LEU A 127 -3.78 26.81 -35.82
C LEU A 127 -2.38 26.76 -36.43
N ASN A 128 -2.09 25.83 -37.34
CA ASN A 128 -0.80 25.74 -38.01
C ASN A 128 -0.47 27.00 -38.83
N ARG A 129 -1.47 27.56 -39.51
CA ARG A 129 -1.31 28.81 -40.28
C ARG A 129 -1.02 30.02 -39.39
N ASN A 130 -1.51 30.02 -38.15
CA ASN A 130 -1.38 31.14 -37.22
C ASN A 130 -0.32 30.91 -36.13
N ALA A 131 0.22 29.72 -35.96
CA ALA A 131 1.21 29.38 -34.92
C ALA A 131 2.51 30.19 -35.06
N GLY A 132 2.89 30.58 -36.28
CA GLY A 132 4.02 31.49 -36.53
C GLY A 132 3.65 32.99 -36.48
N ARG A 133 2.37 33.32 -36.32
CA ARG A 133 1.86 34.69 -36.31
C ARG A 133 1.70 35.13 -34.85
N SER A 134 2.81 35.21 -34.11
CA SER A 134 2.80 35.88 -32.81
C SER A 134 2.27 37.30 -33.01
N SER A 135 1.16 37.63 -32.37
CA SER A 135 0.53 38.93 -32.46
C SER A 135 1.51 40.01 -31.95
N SER A 136 2.15 40.72 -32.87
CA SER A 136 2.98 41.91 -32.61
C SER A 136 2.16 43.11 -32.08
N ALA A 137 0.98 42.87 -31.50
CA ALA A 137 0.08 43.88 -30.98
C ALA A 137 0.51 44.42 -29.60
N SER A 138 1.40 43.71 -28.88
CA SER A 138 1.92 44.17 -27.59
C SER A 138 3.09 45.16 -27.68
N ASP A 139 3.72 45.30 -28.85
CA ASP A 139 4.88 46.20 -29.01
C ASP A 139 4.50 47.65 -29.37
N ARG A 140 3.24 47.91 -29.75
CA ARG A 140 2.79 49.29 -30.08
C ARG A 140 2.35 50.12 -28.87
N PHE A 141 2.25 49.53 -27.67
CA PHE A 141 1.76 50.26 -26.49
C PHE A 141 2.87 50.95 -25.67
N LYS A 142 4.16 50.69 -25.95
CA LYS A 142 5.28 51.25 -25.18
C LYS A 142 5.91 52.52 -25.76
N SER A 143 5.41 53.04 -26.89
CA SER A 143 5.96 54.25 -27.52
C SER A 143 4.91 55.35 -27.65
N SER A 144 4.36 55.83 -26.54
CA SER A 144 3.76 57.17 -26.51
C SER A 144 4.28 57.91 -25.28
N THR A 145 5.33 58.68 -25.52
CA THR A 145 5.99 59.63 -24.62
C THR A 145 4.97 60.44 -23.83
N PHE A 146 5.00 60.27 -22.50
CA PHE A 146 4.32 61.12 -21.52
C PHE A 146 4.97 62.51 -21.54
N ARG A 147 4.34 63.46 -22.24
CA ARG A 147 4.73 64.88 -22.24
C ARG A 147 3.99 65.56 -21.10
N SER A 148 4.67 65.80 -19.97
CA SER A 148 4.15 66.57 -18.85
C SER A 148 3.84 68.02 -19.26
N PRO A 149 2.67 68.60 -18.92
CA PRO A 149 2.33 69.97 -19.25
C PRO A 149 2.45 70.87 -18.01
N PHE A 150 3.64 71.38 -17.71
CA PHE A 150 3.79 72.56 -16.86
C PHE A 150 4.99 73.40 -17.32
N PRO A 151 4.79 74.66 -17.73
CA PRO A 151 5.85 75.65 -17.88
C PRO A 151 6.04 76.44 -16.57
N GLN A 152 7.30 76.78 -16.28
CA GLN A 152 7.87 77.67 -15.23
C GLN A 152 7.06 77.93 -13.95
#